data_AF-A0A9X3MKQ5-F1
#
_entry.id   AF-A0A9X3MKQ5-F1
#
_cell.length_a   1.000
_cell.length_b   1.000
_cell.length_c   1.000
_cell.angle_alpha   90.00
_cell.angle_beta   90.00
_cell.angle_gamma   90.00
#
_symmetry.space_group_name_H-M   'P 1'
#
loop_
_entity.id
_entity.type
_entity.pdbx_description
1 polymer ?
#
loop_
_entity_poly.entity_id
_entity_poly.type
_entity_poly.pdbx_seq_one_letter_code
_entity_poly.pdbx_strand_id
1 'polypeptide(L)'
;MSLSIEEKQDLKSFLVNVYGPQARNWAINDEMFNLTYKMLSESGKCSDLMDLVPRPISVGENPAKWLSKQVRSMILRKLKGRKGHYAVCVKTSAIKMKTNFLMIDAGL
;
A
#
# COMPACT_ATOMS: atom_id res chain seq x y z
N MET A 1 9.54 10.51 5.87
CA MET A 1 10.87 10.13 5.36
C MET A 1 10.62 9.63 3.96
N SER A 2 11.06 10.38 2.94
CA SER A 2 10.53 10.28 1.58
C SER A 2 10.76 8.92 0.92
N LEU A 3 9.78 8.45 0.15
CA LEU A 3 9.93 7.29 -0.76
C LEU A 3 11.01 7.53 -1.82
N SER A 4 11.82 6.50 -2.08
CA SER A 4 12.76 6.47 -3.20
C SER A 4 12.06 6.27 -4.56
N ILE A 5 12.81 6.48 -5.65
CA ILE A 5 12.28 6.38 -7.02
C ILE A 5 11.74 4.97 -7.30
N GLU A 6 12.48 3.92 -6.94
CA GLU A 6 12.03 2.53 -7.11
C GLU A 6 10.76 2.24 -6.30
N GLU A 7 10.71 2.69 -5.04
CA GLU A 7 9.54 2.49 -4.18
C GLU A 7 8.30 3.20 -4.76
N LYS A 8 8.47 4.40 -5.33
CA LYS A 8 7.39 5.10 -6.02
C LYS A 8 6.90 4.32 -7.24
N GLN A 9 7.80 3.74 -8.03
CA GLN A 9 7.44 2.96 -9.21
C GLN A 9 6.72 1.66 -8.86
N ASP A 10 7.19 0.96 -7.83
CA ASP A 10 6.56 -0.29 -7.38
C ASP A 10 5.18 -0.02 -6.75
N LEU A 11 5.06 1.04 -5.93
CA LEU A 11 3.78 1.46 -5.36
C LEU A 11 2.78 1.85 -6.46
N LYS A 12 3.23 2.61 -7.46
CA LYS A 12 2.41 2.98 -8.62
C LYS A 12 1.92 1.75 -9.38
N SER A 13 2.82 0.80 -9.63
CA SER A 13 2.49 -0.45 -10.33
C SER A 13 1.43 -1.25 -9.59
N PHE A 14 1.55 -1.33 -8.26
CA PHE A 14 0.55 -1.95 -7.40
C PHE A 14 -0.80 -1.24 -7.48
N LEU A 15 -0.83 0.10 -7.32
CA LEU A 15 -2.08 0.88 -7.35
C LEU A 15 -2.78 0.79 -8.71
N VAL A 16 -2.02 0.75 -9.82
CA VAL A 16 -2.59 0.53 -11.17
C VAL A 16 -3.20 -0.87 -11.30
N ASN A 17 -2.61 -1.90 -10.70
CA ASN A 17 -3.20 -3.24 -10.69
C ASN A 17 -4.49 -3.29 -9.86
N VAL A 18 -4.58 -2.53 -8.77
CA VAL A 18 -5.75 -2.52 -7.88
C VAL A 18 -6.88 -1.63 -8.41
N TYR A 19 -6.56 -0.41 -8.81
CA TYR A 19 -7.52 0.64 -9.18
C TYR A 19 -7.65 0.85 -10.69
N GLY A 20 -6.83 0.19 -11.50
CA GLY A 20 -6.84 0.33 -12.95
C GLY A 20 -6.10 1.58 -13.45
N PRO A 21 -6.32 1.97 -14.73
CA PRO A 21 -5.54 3.01 -15.40
C PRO A 21 -5.56 4.39 -14.71
N GLN A 22 -6.61 4.72 -13.95
CA GLN A 22 -6.74 6.00 -13.23
C GLN A 22 -5.55 6.26 -12.29
N ALA A 23 -5.02 5.21 -11.64
CA ALA A 23 -3.90 5.35 -10.70
C ALA A 23 -2.54 5.64 -11.38
N ARG A 24 -2.48 5.63 -12.73
CA ARG A 24 -1.26 6.04 -13.45
C ARG A 24 -0.95 7.53 -13.29
N ASN A 25 -1.95 8.34 -12.99
CA ASN A 25 -1.76 9.78 -12.84
C ASN A 25 -1.65 10.21 -11.38
N TRP A 26 -1.78 9.27 -10.43
CA TRP A 26 -1.76 9.61 -9.02
C TRP A 26 -0.37 10.07 -8.55
N ALA A 27 -0.36 11.06 -7.65
CA ALA A 27 0.82 11.55 -6.98
C ALA A 27 1.31 10.53 -5.94
N ILE A 28 2.50 9.94 -6.16
CA ILE A 28 3.06 8.94 -5.26
C ILE A 28 3.96 9.60 -4.21
N ASN A 29 3.42 9.73 -3.00
CA ASN A 29 4.06 10.32 -1.83
C ASN A 29 4.01 9.37 -0.61
N ASP A 30 4.56 9.83 0.52
CA ASP A 30 4.60 9.04 1.76
C ASP A 30 3.20 8.72 2.30
N GLU A 31 2.23 9.60 2.11
CA GLU A 31 0.85 9.43 2.56
C GLU A 31 0.12 8.36 1.76
N MET A 32 0.35 8.35 0.44
CA MET A 32 -0.11 7.30 -0.48
C MET A 32 0.39 5.92 -0.04
N PHE A 33 1.66 5.84 0.40
CA PHE A 33 2.22 4.61 0.96
C PHE A 33 1.57 4.25 2.30
N ASN A 34 1.40 5.20 3.21
CA ASN A 34 0.78 4.94 4.51
C ASN A 34 -0.66 4.43 4.36
N LEU A 35 -1.43 5.03 3.45
CA LEU A 35 -2.80 4.60 3.16
C LEU A 35 -2.82 3.21 2.52
N THR A 36 -1.87 2.93 1.62
CA THR A 36 -1.69 1.59 1.05
C THR A 36 -1.38 0.58 2.14
N TYR A 37 -0.43 0.87 3.04
CA TYR A 37 -0.12 0.00 4.16
C TYR A 37 -1.35 -0.26 5.05
N LYS A 38 -2.14 0.78 5.36
CA LYS A 38 -3.40 0.64 6.12
C LYS A 38 -4.39 -0.26 5.40
N MET A 39 -4.57 -0.08 4.09
CA MET A 39 -5.45 -0.92 3.27
C MET A 39 -5.03 -2.40 3.30
N LEU A 40 -3.73 -2.67 3.21
CA LEU A 40 -3.20 -4.03 3.30
C LEU A 40 -3.47 -4.62 4.70
N SER A 41 -3.22 -3.85 5.77
CA SER A 41 -3.50 -4.28 7.14
C SER A 41 -4.99 -4.60 7.36
N GLU A 42 -5.91 -3.78 6.85
CA GLU A 42 -7.36 -4.00 6.96
C GLU A 42 -7.84 -5.22 6.14
N SER A 43 -7.11 -5.58 5.08
CA SER A 43 -7.39 -6.79 4.31
C SER A 43 -6.89 -8.09 4.97
N GLY A 44 -6.26 -8.00 6.15
CA GLY A 44 -5.62 -9.08 6.91
C GLY A 44 -6.51 -10.24 7.36
N LYS A 45 -7.82 -10.22 7.05
CA LYS A 45 -8.67 -11.43 7.13
C LYS A 45 -8.22 -12.53 6.15
N CYS A 46 -7.31 -12.22 5.23
CA CYS A 46 -6.70 -13.16 4.28
C CYS A 46 -5.19 -13.20 4.54
N SER A 47 -4.73 -14.28 5.18
CA SER A 47 -3.45 -14.40 5.90
C SER A 47 -2.20 -14.00 5.13
N ASP A 48 -2.14 -14.29 3.84
CA ASP A 48 -0.88 -14.27 3.07
C ASP A 48 -0.33 -12.86 2.85
N LEU A 49 -1.13 -11.82 3.09
CA LEU A 49 -0.74 -10.43 2.96
C LEU A 49 -0.17 -9.89 4.28
N MET A 50 -0.60 -10.44 5.42
CA MET A 50 -0.09 -10.08 6.74
C MET A 50 1.36 -10.55 6.93
N ASP A 51 1.82 -11.53 6.16
CA ASP A 51 3.23 -11.92 6.08
C ASP A 51 4.11 -10.91 5.31
N LEU A 52 3.48 -9.97 4.60
CA LEU A 52 4.18 -8.95 3.82
C LEU A 52 4.43 -7.69 4.64
N VAL A 53 3.48 -7.33 5.51
CA VAL A 53 3.56 -6.13 6.35
C VAL A 53 4.00 -6.49 7.77
N PRO A 54 5.06 -5.88 8.32
CA PRO A 54 5.43 -6.10 9.71
C PRO A 54 4.25 -5.76 10.61
N ARG A 55 3.96 -6.64 11.58
CA ARG A 55 2.97 -6.36 12.61
C ARG A 55 3.46 -5.17 13.46
N PRO A 56 2.59 -4.21 13.83
CA PRO A 56 2.98 -3.06 14.64
C PRO A 56 3.65 -3.49 15.94
N ILE A 57 4.71 -2.80 16.36
CA ILE A 57 5.50 -3.16 17.55
C ILE A 57 5.02 -2.38 18.81
N SER A 58 4.06 -1.47 18.67
CA SER A 58 3.67 -0.55 19.75
C SER A 58 2.25 0.02 19.55
N VAL A 59 1.57 0.26 20.67
CA VAL A 59 0.23 0.88 20.71
C VAL A 59 0.38 2.38 20.49
N GLY A 60 -0.27 2.94 19.46
CA GLY A 60 -0.37 4.39 19.22
C GLY A 60 0.53 4.98 18.13
N GLU A 61 1.44 4.19 17.54
CA GLU A 61 2.30 4.67 16.44
C GLU A 61 1.73 4.31 15.06
N ASN A 62 1.96 5.15 14.05
CA ASN A 62 1.65 4.80 12.67
C ASN A 62 2.76 3.85 12.16
N PRO A 63 2.52 2.54 12.08
CA PRO A 63 3.57 1.56 11.79
C PRO A 63 4.23 1.80 10.42
N ALA A 64 3.49 2.35 9.46
CA ALA A 64 4.02 2.66 8.13
C ALA A 64 5.14 3.72 8.16
N LYS A 65 5.05 4.71 9.07
CA LYS A 65 6.06 5.77 9.23
C LYS A 65 7.37 5.26 9.84
N TRP A 66 7.30 4.18 10.62
CA TRP A 66 8.45 3.58 11.29
C TRP A 66 9.18 2.54 10.42
N LEU A 67 8.61 2.15 9.28
CA LEU A 67 9.22 1.16 8.41
C LEU A 67 10.56 1.66 7.84
N SER A 68 11.61 0.88 8.07
CA SER A 68 12.90 1.11 7.41
C SER A 68 12.74 1.02 5.89
N LYS A 69 13.61 1.71 5.15
CA LYS A 69 13.60 1.69 3.67
C LYS A 69 13.66 0.26 3.11
N GLN A 70 14.48 -0.60 3.72
CA GLN A 70 14.59 -2.00 3.31
C GLN A 70 13.26 -2.75 3.44
N VAL A 71 12.53 -2.53 4.53
CA VAL A 71 11.25 -3.19 4.76
C VAL A 71 10.18 -2.66 3.79
N ARG A 72 10.13 -1.33 3.57
CA ARG A 72 9.23 -0.72 2.58
C ARG A 72 9.48 -1.27 1.18
N SER A 73 10.75 -1.31 0.77
CA SER A 73 11.17 -1.88 -0.52
C SER A 73 10.82 -3.37 -0.63
N MET A 74 10.99 -4.15 0.43
CA MET A 74 10.61 -5.58 0.45
C MET A 74 9.10 -5.78 0.28
N ILE A 75 8.27 -5.00 1.00
CA ILE A 75 6.81 -5.01 0.86
C ILE A 75 6.44 -4.75 -0.60
N LEU A 76 6.91 -3.64 -1.17
CA LEU A 76 6.56 -3.20 -2.51
C LEU A 76 6.99 -4.21 -3.59
N ARG A 77 8.19 -4.78 -3.48
CA ARG A 77 8.65 -5.86 -4.35
C ARG A 77 7.76 -7.10 -4.27
N LYS A 78 7.34 -7.51 -3.07
CA LYS A 78 6.44 -8.67 -2.89
C LYS A 78 5.04 -8.39 -3.44
N LEU A 79 4.51 -7.17 -3.28
CA LEU A 79 3.22 -6.74 -3.84
C LEU A 79 3.20 -6.80 -5.37
N LYS A 80 4.31 -6.46 -6.01
CA LYS A 80 4.47 -6.56 -7.47
C LYS A 80 4.53 -8.01 -7.97
N GLY A 81 5.09 -8.92 -7.17
CA GLY A 81 5.41 -10.28 -7.59
C GLY A 81 4.28 -11.31 -7.55
N ARG A 82 3.23 -11.12 -6.74
CA ARG A 82 2.19 -12.15 -6.53
C ARG A 82 0.85 -11.79 -7.19
N LYS A 83 0.44 -12.57 -8.21
CA LYS A 83 -0.75 -12.28 -9.04
C LYS A 83 -2.05 -13.00 -8.65
N GLY A 84 -2.02 -14.04 -7.80
CA GLY A 84 -3.13 -15.00 -7.69
C GLY A 84 -4.08 -14.86 -6.48
N HIS A 85 -3.54 -14.84 -5.26
CA HIS A 85 -4.35 -15.15 -4.05
C HIS A 85 -4.86 -13.93 -3.26
N TYR A 86 -4.42 -12.73 -3.62
CA TYR A 86 -4.68 -11.48 -2.88
C TYR A 86 -5.91 -10.71 -3.37
N ALA A 87 -6.39 -11.08 -4.57
CA ALA A 87 -7.22 -10.20 -5.37
C ALA A 87 -8.54 -9.85 -4.67
N VAL A 88 -9.22 -10.80 -4.03
CA VAL A 88 -10.55 -10.53 -3.46
C VAL A 88 -10.45 -9.62 -2.24
N CYS A 89 -9.60 -9.94 -1.29
CA CYS A 89 -9.54 -9.21 -0.01
C CYS A 89 -8.93 -7.82 -0.18
N VAL A 90 -7.89 -7.70 -1.02
CA VAL A 90 -7.33 -6.40 -1.37
C VAL A 90 -8.35 -5.57 -2.16
N LYS A 91 -9.08 -6.16 -3.12
CA LYS A 91 -10.13 -5.42 -3.86
C LYS A 91 -11.24 -4.91 -2.94
N THR A 92 -11.69 -5.72 -1.97
CA THR A 92 -12.72 -5.30 -1.03
C THR A 92 -12.26 -4.11 -0.18
N SER A 93 -11.05 -4.17 0.40
CA SER A 93 -10.50 -3.04 1.16
C SER A 93 -10.21 -1.84 0.27
N ALA A 94 -9.72 -2.07 -0.96
CA ALA A 94 -9.45 -1.03 -1.93
C ALA A 94 -10.70 -0.25 -2.33
N ILE A 95 -11.82 -0.93 -2.53
CA ILE A 95 -13.11 -0.29 -2.83
C ILE A 95 -13.53 0.61 -1.67
N LYS A 96 -13.46 0.12 -0.43
CA LYS A 96 -13.81 0.90 0.77
C LYS A 96 -12.95 2.15 0.93
N MET A 97 -11.67 2.06 0.58
CA MET A 97 -10.70 3.14 0.79
C MET A 97 -10.48 4.03 -0.44
N LYS A 98 -11.14 3.76 -1.57
CA LYS A 98 -10.94 4.50 -2.84
C LYS A 98 -11.06 6.02 -2.66
N THR A 99 -12.05 6.48 -1.90
CA THR A 99 -12.24 7.92 -1.64
C THR A 99 -11.03 8.54 -0.94
N ASN A 100 -10.44 7.83 0.03
CA ASN A 100 -9.23 8.30 0.73
C ASN A 100 -8.04 8.42 -0.21
N PHE A 101 -7.90 7.49 -1.16
CA PHE A 101 -6.84 7.55 -2.17
C PHE A 101 -7.01 8.76 -3.09
N LEU A 102 -8.24 9.07 -3.50
CA LEU A 102 -8.53 10.24 -4.34
C LEU A 102 -8.31 11.56 -3.58
N MET A 103 -8.60 11.61 -2.29
CA MET A 103 -8.33 12.79 -1.46
C MET A 103 -6.82 13.06 -1.36
N ILE A 104 -6.02 12.03 -1.01
CA ILE A 104 -4.56 12.17 -0.94
C ILE A 104 -3.97 12.58 -2.30
N ASP A 105 -4.49 12.02 -3.39
CA ASP A 105 -4.07 12.41 -4.74
C ASP A 105 -4.36 13.88 -5.06
N ALA A 106 -5.52 14.38 -4.61
CA ALA A 106 -5.90 15.78 -4.70
C ALA A 106 -5.14 16.69 -3.72
N GLY A 107 -4.30 16.15 -2.84
CA GLY A 107 -3.58 16.88 -1.80
C GLY A 107 -4.43 17.25 -0.58
N LEU A 108 -5.51 16.49 -0.33
CA LEU A 108 -6.46 16.64 0.79
C LEU A 108 -6.31 15.54 1.84
#